data_AF-A0A3E2WAU6-F1
#
_entry.id   AF-A0A3E2WAU6-F1
#
_cell.length_a   1.000
_cell.length_b   1.000
_cell.length_c   1.000
_cell.angle_alpha   90.00
_cell.angle_beta   90.00
_cell.angle_gamma   90.00
#
_symmetry.space_group_name_H-M   'P 1'
#
loop_
_entity.id
_entity.type
_entity.pdbx_description
1 polymer ?
#
loop_
_entity_poly.entity_id
_entity_poly.type
_entity_poly.pdbx_seq_one_letter_code
_entity_poly.pdbx_strand_id
1 'polypeptide(L)' 'QEGYMAGHSPALKRLEKGEVKIREAEGKEPRIVQIPGGHIHVGKTMAVYTRYASWKAEE' A
#
# COMPACT_ATOMS: atom_id res chain seq x y z
N GLN A 1 4.04 -8.51 9.31
CA GLN A 1 3.50 -7.64 8.23
C GLN A 1 2.77 -6.49 8.92
N GLU A 2 2.96 -5.26 8.44
CA GLU A 2 2.33 -4.06 9.01
C GLU A 2 1.24 -3.58 8.04
N GLY A 3 0.12 -3.10 8.57
CA GLY A 3 -1.01 -2.61 7.79
C GLY A 3 -1.49 -1.26 8.31
N TYR A 4 -2.05 -0.46 7.41
CA TYR A 4 -2.51 0.89 7.71
C TYR A 4 -3.98 1.02 7.31
N MET A 5 -4.76 1.72 8.13
CA MET A 5 -6.19 1.92 7.92
C MET A 5 -6.62 3.32 8.35
N ALA A 6 -7.86 3.71 8.03
CA ALA A 6 -8.43 4.96 8.50
C ALA A 6 -8.38 5.04 10.05
N GLY A 7 -7.94 6.18 10.58
CA GLY A 7 -7.77 6.39 12.02
C GLY A 7 -6.44 5.89 12.60
N HIS A 8 -5.55 5.31 11.78
CA HIS A 8 -4.19 4.98 12.22
C HIS A 8 -3.40 6.25 12.57
N SER A 9 -2.51 6.15 13.56
CA SER A 9 -1.59 7.23 13.92
C SER A 9 -0.75 7.67 12.71
N PRO A 10 -0.37 8.96 12.62
CA PRO A 10 0.51 9.42 11.56
C PRO A 10 1.80 8.61 11.50
N ALA A 11 2.24 8.26 10.28
CA ALA A 11 3.43 7.46 10.06
C ALA A 11 4.12 7.84 8.74
N LEU A 12 5.44 7.78 8.74
CA LEU A 12 6.26 7.86 7.53
C LEU A 12 7.26 6.71 7.58
N LYS A 13 7.20 5.81 6.60
CA LYS A 13 8.03 4.60 6.61
C LYS A 13 8.56 4.28 5.22
N ARG A 14 9.81 3.82 5.17
CA ARG A 14 10.43 3.25 3.97
C ARG A 14 9.84 1.87 3.68
N LEU A 15 9.53 1.63 2.41
CA LEU A 15 9.08 0.35 1.88
C LEU A 15 10.22 -0.29 1.10
N GLU A 16 10.44 -1.58 1.34
CA GLU A 16 11.33 -2.41 0.54
C GLU A 16 10.60 -2.93 -0.71
N LYS A 17 11.37 -3.46 -1.68
CA LYS A 17 10.81 -4.12 -2.86
C LYS A 17 9.88 -5.26 -2.43
N GLY A 18 8.68 -5.30 -3.00
CA GLY A 18 7.71 -6.34 -2.66
C GLY A 18 6.30 -6.04 -3.14
N GLU A 19 5.33 -6.61 -2.43
CA GLU A 19 3.91 -6.49 -2.72
C GLU A 19 3.21 -5.59 -1.69
N VAL A 20 2.37 -4.68 -2.17
CA VAL A 20 1.40 -3.93 -1.39
C VAL A 20 0.02 -4.51 -1.64
N LYS A 21 -0.68 -4.89 -0.58
CA LYS A 21 -2.06 -5.38 -0.64
C LYS A 21 -3.01 -4.26 -0.26
N ILE A 22 -3.90 -3.90 -1.18
CA ILE A 22 -4.89 -2.85 -0.99
C ILE A 22 -6.25 -3.51 -0.84
N ARG A 23 -6.86 -3.39 0.33
CA ARG A 23 -8.24 -3.80 0.58
C ARG A 23 -9.12 -2.56 0.66
N GLU A 24 -10.00 -2.41 -0.31
CA GLU A 24 -11.04 -1.37 -0.29
C GLU A 24 -12.16 -1.76 0.68
N ALA A 25 -12.85 -0.79 1.28
CA ALA A 25 -13.83 -1.01 2.34
C ALA A 25 -14.95 -2.00 1.93
N GLU A 26 -15.36 -1.99 0.67
CA GLU A 26 -16.41 -2.86 0.11
C GLU A 26 -15.83 -3.97 -0.78
N GLY A 27 -14.51 -4.04 -0.92
CA GLY A 27 -13.82 -5.03 -1.74
C GLY A 27 -13.76 -6.39 -1.03
N LYS A 28 -14.25 -7.43 -1.70
CA LYS A 28 -14.14 -8.81 -1.21
C LYS A 28 -12.67 -9.25 -1.15
N GLU A 29 -11.94 -9.01 -2.23
CA GLU A 29 -10.55 -9.43 -2.39
C GLU A 29 -9.57 -8.24 -2.39
N PRO A 30 -8.37 -8.41 -1.81
CA PRO A 30 -7.34 -7.40 -1.86
C PRO A 30 -6.71 -7.34 -3.26
N ARG A 31 -6.55 -6.14 -3.80
CA ARG A 31 -5.75 -5.93 -5.01
C ARG A 31 -4.27 -5.94 -4.65
N ILE A 32 -3.45 -6.63 -5.44
CA ILE A 32 -2.02 -6.75 -5.20
C ILE A 32 -1.26 -5.87 -6.18
N VAL A 33 -0.40 -4.99 -5.63
CA VAL A 33 0.48 -4.10 -6.39
C VAL A 33 1.93 -4.48 -6.12
N GLN A 34 2.72 -4.68 -7.17
CA GLN A 34 4.16 -4.89 -7.06
C GLN A 34 4.88 -3.54 -7.14
N ILE A 35 5.81 -3.31 -6.21
CA ILE A 35 6.62 -2.09 -6.14
C ILE A 35 8.12 -2.41 -5.98
N PRO A 36 9.02 -1.58 -6.54
CA PRO A 36 10.47 -1.64 -6.31
C PRO A 36 10.90 -1.16 -4.90
N GLY A 37 9.95 -0.81 -4.03
CA GLY A 37 10.17 -0.08 -2.78
C GLY A 37 9.69 1.37 -2.89
N GLY A 38 9.90 2.17 -1.85
CA GLY A 38 9.40 3.54 -1.81
C GLY A 38 9.15 4.04 -0.39
N HIS A 39 8.13 4.87 -0.22
CA HIS A 39 7.71 5.36 1.09
C HIS A 39 6.19 5.35 1.21
N ILE A 40 5.69 5.00 2.41
CA ILE A 40 4.31 5.22 2.78
C ILE A 40 4.21 6.41 3.72
N HIS A 41 3.28 7.30 3.42
CA HIS A 41 2.86 8.38 4.30
C HIS A 41 1.42 8.12 4.74
N VAL A 42 1.21 8.05 6.05
CA VAL A 42 -0.09 7.93 6.69
C VAL A 42 -0.33 9.20 7.49
N GLY A 43 -1.39 9.92 7.14
CA GLY A 43 -1.85 11.12 7.84
C GLY A 43 -3.35 11.29 7.62
N LYS A 44 -3.79 12.50 7.25
CA LYS A 44 -5.18 12.71 6.78
C LYS A 44 -5.52 11.88 5.54
N THR A 45 -4.50 11.58 4.74
CA THR A 45 -4.58 10.73 3.55
C THR A 45 -3.48 9.68 3.66
N MET A 46 -3.72 8.51 3.08
CA MET A 46 -2.71 7.47 2.92
C MET A 46 -2.19 7.48 1.50
N ALA A 47 -0.87 7.60 1.33
CA ALA A 47 -0.23 7.64 0.03
C ALA A 47 1.04 6.78 0.01
N VAL A 48 1.20 6.01 -1.07
CA VAL A 48 2.41 5.24 -1.35
C VAL A 48 3.15 5.89 -2.52
N TYR A 49 4.37 6.35 -2.26
CA TYR A 49 5.24 6.96 -3.26
C TYR A 49 6.26 5.92 -3.72
N THR A 50 6.23 5.57 -4.99
CA THR A 50 7.10 4.57 -5.62
C THR A 50 7.50 5.02 -7.03
N ARG A 51 8.63 4.54 -7.54
CA ARG A 51 9.10 4.85 -8.90
C ARG A 51 8.16 4.29 -9.98
N TYR A 52 7.63 3.09 -9.76
CA TYR A 52 6.63 2.46 -10.60
C TYR A 52 5.79 1.49 -9.76
N ALA A 53 4.61 1.17 -10.27
CA ALA A 53 3.69 0.22 -9.67
C ALA A 53 3.04 -0.59 -10.78
N SER A 54 2.97 -1.90 -10.60
CA SER A 54 2.26 -2.80 -11.51
C SER A 54 1.24 -3.61 -10.74
N TRP A 55 -0.01 -3.61 -11.23
CA TRP A 55 -1.00 -4.54 -10.74
C TRP A 55 -0.55 -5.97 -11.05
N LYS A 56 -0.64 -6.86 -10.07
CA LYS A 56 -0.51 -8.29 -10.33
C LYS A 56 -1.77 -8.69 -11.12
N ALA A 57 -1.59 -9.32 -12.28
CA ALA A 57 -2.71 -9.84 -13.04
C ALA A 57 -3.53 -10.80 -12.14
N GLU A 58 -4.85 -10.73 -12.23
CA GLU A 58 -5.72 -11.74 -11.66
C GLU A 58 -5.46 -13.04 -12.46
N GLU A 59 -5.11 -14.13 -11.77
CA GLU A 59 -4.97 -15.47 -12.36
C GLU A 59 -6.33 -16.07 -12.71
#